data_AF-A0A3N0GW17-F1
#
_entry.id   AF-A0A3N0GW17-F1
#
_cell.length_a   1.000
_cell.length_b   1.000
_cell.length_c   1.000
_cell.angle_alpha   90.00
_cell.angle_beta   90.00
_cell.angle_gamma   90.00
#
_symmetry.space_group_name_H-M   'P 1'
#
loop_
_entity.id
_entity.type
_entity.pdbx_description
1 polymer ?
#
loop_
_entity_poly.entity_id
_entity_poly.type
_entity_poly.pdbx_seq_one_letter_code
_entity_poly.pdbx_strand_id
1 'polypeptide(L)'
;MSQHTGPHQYVVGVDFGTLSGRALVVRVADGAELGTAVHAYSHAVLDDRLPGGTPLPPDWALQVPEDYRDVLRTAVPAAIEAAGIEPADVIGIATDFTACTMVPTLADGTPLCELPGLADRPHAYVKLWKHHAAQPQADRINRLAEERSEAWLPRYGGLISSEWEFAKGLQLFEEDRELYDRMDHFVEAADWIVWQLCGEYVRNACTAGYKGIYQDGHYPSADFLEALAPGFAGFVPDKLDHPIGPLGARAGGLTAEAAAWTGLPEGIAVAVGNVDAHVTAPAAQAVGPGQMVAIMGTSTCHVMSSDVLHEVPGMCGVVDGGIIAGRWGYEAGQSGVGDIFGWFTEQAVPAAYAEAAAAAGESVHEHLTRLAAQQEIGEHGLVALDWHSGNRSVLVDHELSGLVMGLTLATRPEDVYRALLEATAFGTRVIVEGFRDSGVGVEEFVVAGGLAKNELLMQIYADVTRLPLSVIGSEQGPALGSAIHAAVAAGAYADVPLAAKSMGRVRRDVFVPDEERAGRYDALFAEYLALHDEFGRRTPAMRRLKAIRRAAVERRLAAQGATEAGEGR
;
A
#
# COMPACT_ATOMS: atom_id res chain seq x y z
N MET A 1 44.18 9.43 -7.90
CA MET A 1 44.76 8.48 -6.92
C MET A 1 43.61 8.04 -6.02
N SER A 2 43.04 6.85 -6.05
CA SER A 2 43.19 5.61 -6.82
C SER A 2 41.76 5.17 -7.12
N GLN A 3 41.37 5.00 -8.40
CA GLN A 3 40.08 4.40 -8.73
C GLN A 3 40.14 2.95 -8.25
N HIS A 4 39.28 2.58 -7.29
CA HIS A 4 39.12 1.20 -6.87
C HIS A 4 38.48 0.42 -8.03
N THR A 5 39.31 -0.21 -8.86
CA THR A 5 38.91 -1.24 -9.82
C THR A 5 38.79 -2.59 -9.10
N GLY A 6 37.93 -2.67 -8.09
CA GLY A 6 37.39 -3.95 -7.65
C GLY A 6 36.29 -4.38 -8.61
N PRO A 7 35.93 -5.68 -8.69
CA PRO A 7 34.74 -6.11 -9.42
C PRO A 7 33.52 -5.35 -8.87
N HIS A 8 32.71 -4.80 -9.76
CA HIS A 8 31.49 -4.10 -9.37
C HIS A 8 30.53 -5.11 -8.75
N GLN A 9 30.02 -4.82 -7.55
CA GLN A 9 29.01 -5.65 -6.90
C GLN A 9 27.61 -5.13 -7.21
N TYR A 10 26.68 -6.06 -7.40
CA TYR A 10 25.28 -5.77 -7.71
C TYR A 10 24.34 -6.45 -6.74
N VAL A 11 23.12 -5.93 -6.66
CA VAL A 11 22.02 -6.50 -5.87
C VAL A 11 20.74 -6.43 -6.69
N VAL A 12 19.80 -7.32 -6.37
CA VAL A 12 18.48 -7.37 -7.00
C VAL A 12 17.41 -6.96 -6.00
N GLY A 13 16.57 -6.00 -6.38
CA GLY A 13 15.32 -5.71 -5.69
C GLY A 13 14.13 -6.22 -6.51
N VAL A 14 13.14 -6.83 -5.86
CA VAL A 14 11.91 -7.28 -6.51
C VAL A 14 10.70 -6.67 -5.82
N ASP A 15 9.94 -5.86 -6.57
CA ASP A 15 8.70 -5.22 -6.14
C ASP A 15 7.51 -6.07 -6.60
N PHE A 16 6.76 -6.62 -5.64
CA PHE A 16 5.53 -7.37 -5.89
C PHE A 16 4.30 -6.47 -5.69
N GLY A 17 3.91 -5.81 -6.77
CA GLY A 17 2.69 -5.02 -6.85
C GLY A 17 1.42 -5.87 -6.97
N THR A 18 0.29 -5.20 -7.24
CA THR A 18 -1.04 -5.87 -7.30
C THR A 18 -1.25 -6.70 -8.57
N LEU A 19 -0.72 -6.28 -9.72
CA LEU A 19 -0.99 -6.91 -11.03
C LEU A 19 0.24 -7.55 -11.67
N SER A 20 1.42 -7.30 -11.11
CA SER A 20 2.70 -7.69 -11.67
C SER A 20 3.79 -7.60 -10.62
N GLY A 21 4.86 -8.37 -10.79
CA GLY A 21 6.13 -8.15 -10.10
C GLY A 21 7.20 -7.55 -11.02
N ARG A 22 8.12 -6.78 -10.43
CA ARG A 22 9.18 -6.08 -11.16
C ARG A 22 10.53 -6.32 -10.49
N ALA A 23 11.51 -6.77 -11.27
CA ALA A 23 12.89 -6.89 -10.81
C ALA A 23 13.72 -5.68 -11.25
N LEU A 24 14.69 -5.30 -10.42
CA LEU A 24 15.62 -4.21 -10.66
C LEU A 24 17.03 -4.63 -10.23
N VAL A 25 17.99 -4.50 -11.15
CA VAL A 25 19.41 -4.74 -10.89
C VAL A 25 20.08 -3.41 -10.58
N VAL A 26 20.70 -3.32 -9.42
CA VAL A 26 21.27 -2.08 -8.89
C VAL A 26 22.74 -2.28 -8.53
N ARG A 27 23.59 -1.33 -8.94
CA ARG A 27 25.00 -1.30 -8.52
C ARG A 27 25.13 -0.79 -7.10
N VAL A 28 25.80 -1.57 -6.26
CA VAL A 28 25.94 -1.30 -4.82
C VAL A 28 26.65 0.03 -4.54
N ALA A 29 27.67 0.38 -5.32
CA ALA A 29 28.54 1.52 -5.04
C ALA A 29 27.86 2.89 -5.13
N ASP A 30 26.82 3.01 -5.94
CA ASP A 30 26.18 4.29 -6.24
C ASP A 30 24.67 4.22 -6.48
N GLY A 31 24.06 3.04 -6.41
CA GLY A 31 22.63 2.87 -6.69
C GLY A 31 22.25 3.01 -8.14
N ALA A 32 23.21 2.90 -9.08
CA ALA A 32 22.87 2.95 -10.50
C ALA A 32 21.95 1.78 -10.87
N GLU A 33 20.79 2.09 -11.43
CA GLU A 33 19.82 1.15 -11.97
C GLU A 33 20.30 0.70 -13.36
N LEU A 34 20.62 -0.58 -13.52
CA LEU A 34 21.28 -1.09 -14.73
C LEU A 34 20.35 -1.88 -15.64
N GLY A 35 19.37 -2.57 -15.07
CA GLY A 35 18.40 -3.36 -15.81
C GLY A 35 17.14 -3.58 -15.01
N THR A 36 16.01 -3.63 -15.69
CA THR A 36 14.70 -3.89 -15.09
C THR A 36 13.88 -4.77 -16.00
N ALA A 37 12.99 -5.58 -15.43
CA ALA A 37 12.01 -6.36 -16.16
C ALA A 37 10.76 -6.52 -15.29
N VAL A 38 9.62 -6.67 -15.97
CA VAL A 38 8.30 -6.82 -15.34
C VAL A 38 7.69 -8.12 -15.82
N HIS A 39 7.06 -8.84 -14.89
CA HIS A 39 6.21 -9.98 -15.21
C HIS A 39 4.80 -9.70 -14.69
N ALA A 40 3.84 -9.62 -15.61
CA ALA A 40 2.42 -9.52 -15.24
C ALA A 40 1.95 -10.86 -14.68
N TYR A 41 1.20 -10.83 -13.59
CA TYR A 41 0.62 -12.03 -13.00
C TYR A 41 -0.36 -12.68 -13.99
N SER A 42 -0.18 -13.98 -14.25
CA SER A 42 -0.99 -14.72 -15.22
C SER A 42 -2.48 -14.71 -14.85
N HIS A 43 -2.79 -14.68 -13.56
CA HIS A 43 -4.16 -14.67 -13.04
C HIS A 43 -4.61 -13.29 -12.52
N ALA A 44 -3.70 -12.32 -12.45
CA ALA A 44 -3.96 -10.97 -11.94
C ALA A 44 -4.66 -10.95 -10.56
N VAL A 45 -5.83 -10.32 -10.48
CA VAL A 45 -6.69 -10.36 -9.29
C VAL A 45 -7.89 -11.27 -9.58
N LEU A 46 -8.17 -12.17 -8.66
CA LEU A 46 -9.39 -12.96 -8.64
C LEU A 46 -10.46 -12.26 -7.78
N ASP A 47 -11.33 -11.47 -8.41
CA ASP A 47 -12.45 -10.76 -7.75
C ASP A 47 -13.85 -11.10 -8.32
N ASP A 48 -13.91 -11.95 -9.36
CA ASP A 48 -15.17 -12.52 -9.88
C ASP A 48 -15.24 -14.05 -9.69
N ARG A 49 -14.14 -14.76 -10.00
CA ARG A 49 -14.10 -16.24 -9.98
C ARG A 49 -12.69 -16.78 -9.74
N LEU A 50 -12.61 -17.98 -9.20
CA LEU A 50 -11.37 -18.78 -9.14
C LEU A 50 -10.97 -19.30 -10.54
N PRO A 51 -9.71 -19.74 -10.74
CA PRO A 51 -9.26 -20.32 -12.01
C PRO A 51 -10.12 -21.51 -12.48
N GLY A 52 -10.65 -22.30 -11.54
CA GLY A 52 -11.58 -23.41 -11.82
C GLY A 52 -13.02 -23.00 -12.17
N GLY A 53 -13.34 -21.71 -12.14
CA GLY A 53 -14.65 -21.16 -12.48
C GLY A 53 -15.61 -20.97 -11.29
N THR A 54 -15.22 -21.32 -10.06
CA THR A 54 -16.02 -21.07 -8.85
C THR A 54 -16.23 -19.56 -8.67
N PRO A 55 -17.48 -19.07 -8.60
CA PRO A 55 -17.75 -17.64 -8.41
C PRO A 55 -17.35 -17.17 -7.00
N LEU A 56 -16.91 -15.92 -6.90
CA LEU A 56 -16.56 -15.28 -5.64
C LEU A 56 -17.69 -14.35 -5.16
N PRO A 57 -17.95 -14.27 -3.84
CA PRO A 57 -18.85 -13.27 -3.30
C PRO A 57 -18.32 -11.84 -3.49
N PRO A 58 -19.18 -10.80 -3.37
CA PRO A 58 -18.75 -9.41 -3.37
C PRO A 58 -17.65 -9.13 -2.34
N ASP A 59 -16.80 -8.14 -2.63
CA ASP A 59 -15.71 -7.67 -1.76
C ASP A 59 -14.58 -8.69 -1.51
N TRP A 60 -14.61 -9.83 -2.21
CA TRP A 60 -13.49 -10.76 -2.28
C TRP A 60 -12.46 -10.31 -3.30
N ALA A 61 -11.20 -10.38 -2.91
CA ALA A 61 -10.07 -10.27 -3.82
C ALA A 61 -9.00 -11.30 -3.42
N LEU A 62 -8.66 -12.20 -4.34
CA LEU A 62 -7.69 -13.27 -4.12
C LEU A 62 -6.58 -13.24 -5.17
N GLN A 63 -5.48 -13.94 -4.90
CA GLN A 63 -4.37 -14.13 -5.85
C GLN A 63 -3.84 -15.56 -5.83
N VAL A 64 -3.09 -15.91 -6.87
CA VAL A 64 -2.45 -17.22 -7.05
C VAL A 64 -0.97 -17.11 -6.66
N PRO A 65 -0.48 -17.87 -5.66
CA PRO A 65 0.92 -17.78 -5.22
C PRO A 65 1.95 -18.10 -6.31
N GLU A 66 1.58 -18.96 -7.27
CA GLU A 66 2.46 -19.33 -8.39
C GLU A 66 2.85 -18.14 -9.26
N ASP A 67 1.97 -17.15 -9.40
CA ASP A 67 2.28 -15.93 -10.15
C ASP A 67 3.47 -15.18 -9.52
N TYR A 68 3.68 -15.30 -8.21
CA TYR A 68 4.83 -14.70 -7.53
C TYR A 68 6.13 -15.45 -7.81
N ARG A 69 6.09 -16.79 -7.83
CA ARG A 69 7.24 -17.61 -8.22
C ARG A 69 7.60 -17.39 -9.70
N ASP A 70 6.61 -17.15 -10.55
CA ASP A 70 6.85 -16.84 -11.97
C ASP A 70 7.55 -15.49 -12.18
N VAL A 71 7.32 -14.47 -11.33
CA VAL A 71 8.13 -13.25 -11.33
C VAL A 71 9.61 -13.58 -11.09
N LEU A 72 9.91 -14.43 -10.10
CA LEU A 72 11.29 -14.83 -9.82
C LEU A 72 11.91 -15.59 -11.00
N ARG A 73 11.13 -16.44 -11.68
CA ARG A 73 11.57 -17.23 -12.85
C ARG A 73 11.75 -16.44 -14.13
N THR A 74 11.14 -15.27 -14.23
CA THR A 74 11.07 -14.53 -15.50
C THR A 74 11.64 -13.13 -15.40
N ALA A 75 11.18 -12.32 -14.44
CA ALA A 75 11.61 -10.93 -14.30
C ALA A 75 13.05 -10.84 -13.79
N VAL A 76 13.47 -11.69 -12.85
CA VAL A 76 14.85 -11.62 -12.33
C VAL A 76 15.88 -11.97 -13.42
N PRO A 77 15.80 -13.09 -14.15
CA PRO A 77 16.72 -13.37 -15.25
C PRO A 77 16.70 -12.30 -16.34
N ALA A 78 15.50 -11.80 -16.71
CA ALA A 78 15.38 -10.78 -17.74
C ALA A 78 15.99 -9.43 -17.31
N ALA A 79 15.88 -9.05 -16.03
CA ALA A 79 16.51 -7.84 -15.52
C ALA A 79 18.04 -7.95 -15.51
N ILE A 80 18.59 -9.14 -15.21
CA ILE A 80 20.03 -9.42 -15.27
C ILE A 80 20.53 -9.35 -16.71
N GLU A 81 19.81 -9.96 -17.66
CA GLU A 81 20.14 -9.86 -19.09
C GLU A 81 20.11 -8.41 -19.56
N ALA A 82 19.07 -7.65 -19.20
CA ALA A 82 18.94 -6.23 -19.54
C ALA A 82 20.07 -5.37 -18.94
N ALA A 83 20.56 -5.73 -17.75
CA ALA A 83 21.68 -5.06 -17.09
C ALA A 83 23.03 -5.36 -17.75
N GLY A 84 23.15 -6.48 -18.50
CA GLY A 84 24.38 -6.90 -19.14
C GLY A 84 25.51 -7.21 -18.14
N ILE A 85 25.15 -7.72 -16.96
CA ILE A 85 26.10 -8.10 -15.90
C ILE A 85 26.27 -9.62 -15.81
N GLU A 86 27.36 -10.07 -15.19
CA GLU A 86 27.54 -11.47 -14.83
C GLU A 86 26.74 -11.76 -13.54
N PRO A 87 25.89 -12.81 -13.49
CA PRO A 87 25.13 -13.15 -12.29
C PRO A 87 26.02 -13.40 -11.05
N ALA A 88 27.26 -13.85 -11.27
CA ALA A 88 28.24 -14.10 -10.21
C ALA A 88 28.63 -12.84 -9.41
N ASP A 89 28.41 -11.64 -9.95
CA ASP A 89 28.68 -10.37 -9.29
C ASP A 89 27.50 -9.88 -8.42
N VAL A 90 26.37 -10.61 -8.42
CA VAL A 90 25.21 -10.31 -7.56
C VAL A 90 25.45 -10.90 -6.17
N ILE A 91 25.41 -10.05 -5.15
CA ILE A 91 25.73 -10.44 -3.76
C ILE A 91 24.50 -10.63 -2.87
N GLY A 92 23.33 -10.19 -3.32
CA GLY A 92 22.09 -10.36 -2.57
C GLY A 92 20.83 -9.98 -3.34
N ILE A 93 19.70 -10.46 -2.83
CA ILE A 93 18.35 -10.20 -3.31
C ILE A 93 17.44 -9.83 -2.13
N ALA A 94 16.49 -8.93 -2.37
CA ALA A 94 15.42 -8.60 -1.43
C ALA A 94 14.12 -8.34 -2.18
N THR A 95 13.02 -8.50 -1.46
CA THR A 95 11.68 -8.35 -2.01
C THR A 95 10.84 -7.42 -1.15
N ASP A 96 10.00 -6.63 -1.80
CA ASP A 96 8.90 -5.91 -1.17
C ASP A 96 7.57 -6.39 -1.74
N PHE A 97 6.49 -6.21 -0.98
CA PHE A 97 5.17 -6.73 -1.33
C PHE A 97 4.07 -5.73 -0.96
N THR A 98 2.93 -5.84 -1.62
CA THR A 98 1.67 -5.25 -1.10
C THR A 98 1.39 -5.69 0.34
N ALA A 99 0.89 -4.78 1.18
CA ALA A 99 0.73 -5.01 2.61
C ALA A 99 -0.53 -5.81 2.98
N CYS A 100 -0.37 -6.81 3.85
CA CYS A 100 -1.41 -7.74 4.29
C CYS A 100 -2.01 -8.58 3.17
N THR A 101 -1.15 -9.21 2.39
CA THR A 101 -1.51 -10.17 1.34
C THR A 101 -1.25 -11.58 1.90
N MET A 102 -2.24 -12.14 2.59
CA MET A 102 -2.05 -13.31 3.46
C MET A 102 -2.17 -14.64 2.70
N VAL A 103 -1.24 -15.57 2.95
CA VAL A 103 -1.14 -16.90 2.36
C VAL A 103 -1.39 -17.97 3.43
N PRO A 104 -2.49 -18.75 3.37
CA PRO A 104 -2.65 -19.91 4.23
C PRO A 104 -1.77 -21.06 3.71
N THR A 105 -0.90 -21.60 4.55
CA THR A 105 0.07 -22.66 4.16
C THR A 105 0.08 -23.83 5.12
N LEU A 106 0.63 -24.95 4.66
CA LEU A 106 1.15 -26.01 5.52
C LEU A 106 2.49 -25.60 6.18
N ALA A 107 2.99 -26.45 7.08
CA ALA A 107 4.23 -26.22 7.83
C ALA A 107 5.50 -26.16 6.95
N ASP A 108 5.43 -26.68 5.73
CA ASP A 108 6.51 -26.61 4.72
C ASP A 108 6.39 -25.40 3.78
N GLY A 109 5.39 -24.54 4.00
CA GLY A 109 5.14 -23.35 3.19
C GLY A 109 4.30 -23.62 1.94
N THR A 110 3.82 -24.84 1.72
CA THR A 110 2.92 -25.15 0.61
C THR A 110 1.59 -24.40 0.78
N PRO A 111 1.20 -23.51 -0.15
CA PRO A 111 -0.09 -22.84 -0.11
C PRO A 111 -1.25 -23.82 -0.20
N LEU A 112 -2.31 -23.61 0.58
CA LEU A 112 -3.42 -24.57 0.63
C LEU A 112 -4.12 -24.75 -0.73
N CYS A 113 -4.20 -23.71 -1.56
CA CYS A 113 -4.81 -23.80 -2.90
C CYS A 113 -4.07 -24.75 -3.86
N GLU A 114 -2.82 -25.12 -3.57
CA GLU A 114 -2.03 -26.06 -4.37
C GLU A 114 -2.26 -27.52 -3.98
N LEU A 115 -2.95 -27.76 -2.86
CA LEU A 115 -3.22 -29.12 -2.42
C LEU A 115 -4.37 -29.75 -3.22
N PRO A 116 -4.30 -31.07 -3.49
CA PRO A 116 -5.37 -31.76 -4.19
C PRO A 116 -6.73 -31.57 -3.50
N GLY A 117 -7.75 -31.23 -4.29
CA GLY A 117 -9.13 -31.06 -3.83
C GLY A 117 -9.43 -29.74 -3.12
N LEU A 118 -8.53 -28.75 -3.15
CA LEU A 118 -8.77 -27.41 -2.58
C LEU A 118 -8.84 -26.28 -3.61
N ALA A 119 -8.60 -26.56 -4.90
CA ALA A 119 -8.53 -25.55 -5.96
C ALA A 119 -9.85 -24.79 -6.18
N ASP A 120 -10.98 -25.37 -5.77
CA ASP A 120 -12.32 -24.80 -5.82
C ASP A 120 -12.77 -24.14 -4.51
N ARG A 121 -11.91 -24.12 -3.47
CA ARG A 121 -12.18 -23.46 -2.18
C ARG A 121 -11.57 -22.06 -2.13
N PRO A 122 -12.37 -20.98 -2.11
CA PRO A 122 -11.86 -19.61 -2.12
C PRO A 122 -10.90 -19.27 -0.97
N HIS A 123 -11.18 -19.80 0.23
CA HIS A 123 -10.36 -19.57 1.41
C HIS A 123 -8.97 -20.20 1.37
N ALA A 124 -8.69 -21.10 0.41
CA ALA A 124 -7.38 -21.73 0.23
C ALA A 124 -6.38 -20.84 -0.51
N TYR A 125 -6.84 -19.78 -1.15
CA TYR A 125 -6.03 -18.85 -1.93
C TYR A 125 -5.49 -17.70 -1.08
N VAL A 126 -4.57 -16.95 -1.65
CA VAL A 126 -4.03 -15.73 -1.05
C VAL A 126 -5.15 -14.70 -0.89
N LYS A 127 -5.27 -14.11 0.30
CA LYS A 127 -6.16 -12.98 0.58
C LYS A 127 -5.44 -11.67 0.33
N LEU A 128 -5.69 -11.06 -0.84
CA LEU A 128 -5.07 -9.82 -1.28
C LEU A 128 -5.35 -8.65 -0.30
N TRP A 129 -4.47 -7.65 -0.26
CA TRP A 129 -4.67 -6.42 0.53
C TRP A 129 -6.06 -5.81 0.34
N LYS A 130 -6.58 -5.71 -0.89
CA LYS A 130 -7.92 -5.15 -1.22
C LYS A 130 -9.11 -6.10 -0.94
N HIS A 131 -8.90 -7.18 -0.19
CA HIS A 131 -9.97 -8.07 0.26
C HIS A 131 -10.69 -7.45 1.45
N HIS A 132 -11.95 -7.03 1.25
CA HIS A 132 -12.74 -6.31 2.25
C HIS A 132 -13.87 -7.14 2.86
N ALA A 133 -14.09 -8.37 2.38
CA ALA A 133 -15.16 -9.23 2.88
C ALA A 133 -15.06 -9.57 4.39
N ALA A 134 -13.90 -9.36 5.01
CA ALA A 134 -13.69 -9.51 6.46
C ALA A 134 -14.11 -8.27 7.31
N GLN A 135 -14.88 -7.33 6.75
CA GLN A 135 -15.36 -6.14 7.47
C GLN A 135 -16.17 -6.46 8.74
N PRO A 136 -17.10 -7.43 8.75
CA PRO A 136 -17.82 -7.79 9.98
C PRO A 136 -16.89 -8.25 11.11
N GLN A 137 -15.80 -8.95 10.77
CA GLN A 137 -14.78 -9.40 11.71
C GLN A 137 -13.96 -8.23 12.26
N ALA A 138 -13.54 -7.30 11.39
CA ALA A 138 -12.86 -6.07 11.81
C ALA A 138 -13.73 -5.24 12.75
N ASP A 139 -15.03 -5.05 12.44
CA ASP A 139 -15.97 -4.32 13.29
C ASP A 139 -16.11 -4.97 14.68
N ARG A 140 -16.04 -6.30 14.77
CA ARG A 140 -16.05 -7.03 16.05
C ARG A 140 -14.72 -6.87 16.81
N ILE A 141 -13.58 -6.92 16.11
CA ILE A 141 -12.27 -6.66 16.71
C ILE A 141 -12.23 -5.26 17.33
N ASN A 142 -12.68 -4.25 16.58
CA ASN A 142 -12.68 -2.86 17.03
C ASN A 142 -13.59 -2.65 18.24
N ARG A 143 -14.85 -3.13 18.17
CA ARG A 143 -15.78 -3.02 19.32
C ARG A 143 -15.22 -3.67 20.58
N LEU A 144 -14.67 -4.88 20.48
CA LEU A 144 -14.11 -5.56 21.65
C LEU A 144 -12.87 -4.83 22.19
N ALA A 145 -12.01 -4.32 21.31
CA ALA A 145 -10.82 -3.57 21.69
C ALA A 145 -11.17 -2.26 22.40
N GLU A 146 -12.18 -1.54 21.92
CA GLU A 146 -12.74 -0.36 22.57
C GLU A 146 -13.35 -0.70 23.94
N GLU A 147 -14.20 -1.73 24.00
CA GLU A 147 -14.86 -2.20 25.25
C GLU A 147 -13.84 -2.59 26.32
N ARG A 148 -12.72 -3.19 25.92
CA ARG A 148 -11.62 -3.59 26.82
C ARG A 148 -10.56 -2.52 27.03
N SER A 149 -10.64 -1.40 26.31
CA SER A 149 -9.61 -0.35 26.31
C SER A 149 -8.20 -0.92 26.04
N GLU A 150 -8.10 -1.77 25.02
CA GLU A 150 -6.85 -2.39 24.61
C GLU A 150 -5.80 -1.32 24.26
N ALA A 151 -4.64 -1.37 24.92
CA ALA A 151 -3.61 -0.33 24.82
C ALA A 151 -2.96 -0.22 23.43
N TRP A 152 -3.06 -1.25 22.60
CA TRP A 152 -2.55 -1.23 21.24
C TRP A 152 -3.49 -0.52 20.26
N LEU A 153 -4.78 -0.37 20.55
CA LEU A 153 -5.75 0.20 19.59
C LEU A 153 -5.41 1.64 19.16
N PRO A 154 -5.01 2.56 20.08
CA PRO A 154 -4.55 3.89 19.69
C PRO A 154 -3.30 3.90 18.80
N ARG A 155 -2.48 2.83 18.81
CA ARG A 155 -1.33 2.67 17.91
C ARG A 155 -1.74 2.51 16.45
N TYR A 156 -3.02 2.29 16.16
CA TYR A 156 -3.60 2.16 14.82
C TYR A 156 -4.69 3.21 14.56
N GLY A 157 -4.57 4.39 15.18
CA GLY A 157 -5.52 5.48 14.98
C GLY A 157 -6.93 5.19 15.50
N GLY A 158 -7.09 4.16 16.34
CA GLY A 158 -8.37 3.77 16.93
C GLY A 158 -9.14 2.68 16.18
N LEU A 159 -8.63 2.18 15.04
CA LEU A 159 -9.36 1.21 14.23
C LEU A 159 -8.44 0.24 13.48
N ILE A 160 -8.77 -1.05 13.54
CA ILE A 160 -8.22 -2.13 12.73
C ILE A 160 -9.03 -2.27 11.43
N SER A 161 -8.31 -2.37 10.30
CA SER A 161 -8.90 -2.55 8.98
C SER A 161 -9.34 -4.00 8.71
N SER A 162 -10.35 -4.18 7.85
CA SER A 162 -10.72 -5.47 7.26
C SER A 162 -9.64 -6.09 6.38
N GLU A 163 -8.75 -5.24 5.88
CA GLU A 163 -7.60 -5.66 5.08
C GLU A 163 -6.55 -6.42 5.91
N TRP A 164 -6.61 -6.39 7.26
CA TRP A 164 -5.50 -6.79 8.13
C TRP A 164 -5.59 -8.23 8.69
N GLU A 165 -4.48 -8.73 9.21
CA GLU A 165 -4.18 -10.16 9.45
C GLU A 165 -5.24 -10.83 10.33
N PHE A 166 -5.65 -10.18 11.42
CA PHE A 166 -6.59 -10.75 12.39
C PHE A 166 -8.02 -10.81 11.83
N ALA A 167 -8.45 -9.82 11.07
CA ALA A 167 -9.78 -9.84 10.45
C ALA A 167 -9.87 -10.97 9.41
N LYS A 168 -8.85 -11.10 8.55
CA LYS A 168 -8.76 -12.16 7.53
C LYS A 168 -8.64 -13.56 8.13
N GLY A 169 -7.84 -13.72 9.18
CA GLY A 169 -7.71 -14.98 9.92
C GLY A 169 -9.01 -15.39 10.61
N LEU A 170 -9.70 -14.43 11.24
CA LEU A 170 -11.00 -14.66 11.88
C LEU A 170 -12.09 -14.99 10.86
N GLN A 171 -12.07 -14.36 9.69
CA GLN A 171 -13.00 -14.70 8.61
C GLN A 171 -12.79 -16.16 8.14
N LEU A 172 -11.54 -16.55 7.90
CA LEU A 172 -11.20 -17.93 7.54
C LEU A 172 -11.67 -18.93 8.61
N PHE A 173 -11.46 -18.61 9.88
CA PHE A 173 -11.89 -19.44 11.01
C PHE A 173 -13.41 -19.69 11.03
N GLU A 174 -14.21 -18.67 10.72
CA GLU A 174 -15.68 -18.72 10.81
C GLU A 174 -16.33 -19.31 9.56
N GLU A 175 -15.81 -18.97 8.37
CA GLU A 175 -16.43 -19.32 7.09
C GLU A 175 -15.94 -20.67 6.56
N ASP A 176 -14.70 -21.08 6.88
CA ASP A 176 -14.13 -22.34 6.44
C ASP A 176 -13.26 -23.01 7.53
N ARG A 177 -13.95 -23.50 8.57
CA ARG A 177 -13.29 -24.10 9.74
C ARG A 177 -12.40 -25.30 9.40
N GLU A 178 -12.83 -26.14 8.45
CA GLU A 178 -12.06 -27.31 8.01
C GLU A 178 -10.71 -26.87 7.43
N LEU A 179 -10.71 -25.82 6.60
CA LEU A 179 -9.50 -25.29 6.01
C LEU A 179 -8.62 -24.58 7.04
N TYR A 180 -9.22 -23.82 7.96
CA TYR A 180 -8.50 -23.20 9.08
C TYR A 180 -7.75 -24.24 9.92
N ASP A 181 -8.39 -25.38 10.24
CA ASP A 181 -7.77 -26.43 11.04
C ASP A 181 -6.64 -27.16 10.27
N ARG A 182 -6.74 -27.21 8.93
CA ARG A 182 -5.71 -27.79 8.04
C ARG A 182 -4.51 -26.86 7.79
N MET A 183 -4.70 -25.55 7.89
CA MET A 183 -3.63 -24.55 7.79
C MET A 183 -2.66 -24.72 8.95
N ASP A 184 -1.35 -24.76 8.71
CA ASP A 184 -0.35 -24.70 9.77
C ASP A 184 0.11 -23.27 10.02
N HIS A 185 0.27 -22.45 8.97
CA HIS A 185 0.72 -21.07 9.09
C HIS A 185 -0.14 -20.11 8.26
N PHE A 186 -0.39 -18.91 8.80
CA PHE A 186 -1.05 -17.82 8.10
C PHE A 186 -0.01 -16.73 7.81
N VAL A 187 0.58 -16.80 6.63
CA VAL A 187 1.87 -16.16 6.33
C VAL A 187 1.65 -14.90 5.49
N GLU A 188 2.38 -13.82 5.75
CA GLU A 188 2.38 -12.68 4.82
C GLU A 188 3.08 -13.04 3.51
N ALA A 189 2.55 -12.61 2.36
CA ALA A 189 3.20 -12.91 1.07
C ALA A 189 4.63 -12.35 1.00
N ALA A 190 4.90 -11.21 1.66
CA ALA A 190 6.24 -10.64 1.82
C ALA A 190 7.21 -11.58 2.55
N ASP A 191 6.73 -12.39 3.49
CA ASP A 191 7.53 -13.38 4.22
C ASP A 191 7.55 -14.72 3.48
N TRP A 192 6.42 -15.13 2.88
CA TRP A 192 6.30 -16.37 2.14
C TRP A 192 7.25 -16.40 0.95
N ILE A 193 7.34 -15.31 0.17
CA ILE A 193 8.24 -15.28 -1.00
C ILE A 193 9.72 -15.33 -0.57
N VAL A 194 10.08 -14.70 0.55
CA VAL A 194 11.42 -14.81 1.14
C VAL A 194 11.69 -16.23 1.62
N TRP A 195 10.71 -16.88 2.24
CA TRP A 195 10.80 -18.28 2.62
C TRP A 195 11.03 -19.19 1.41
N GLN A 196 10.36 -18.94 0.28
CA GLN A 196 10.62 -19.68 -0.97
C GLN A 196 12.05 -19.44 -1.51
N LEU A 197 12.62 -18.25 -1.28
CA LEU A 197 13.98 -17.91 -1.71
C LEU A 197 15.06 -18.57 -0.84
N CYS A 198 14.89 -18.61 0.48
CA CYS A 198 15.95 -19.03 1.42
C CYS A 198 15.68 -20.31 2.22
N GLY A 199 14.45 -20.84 2.19
CA GLY A 199 14.07 -22.03 2.95
C GLY A 199 13.84 -21.80 4.44
N GLU A 200 14.04 -20.57 4.95
CA GLU A 200 13.81 -20.20 6.34
C GLU A 200 12.58 -19.29 6.47
N TYR A 201 11.64 -19.65 7.34
CA TYR A 201 10.49 -18.79 7.64
C TYR A 201 10.85 -17.79 8.75
N VAL A 202 10.96 -16.52 8.38
CA VAL A 202 11.14 -15.38 9.27
C VAL A 202 10.10 -14.35 8.93
N ARG A 203 9.36 -13.86 9.93
CA ARG A 203 8.41 -12.77 9.76
C ARG A 203 9.13 -11.42 9.72
N ASN A 204 8.64 -10.47 8.95
CA ASN A 204 9.22 -9.12 8.97
C ASN A 204 8.56 -8.21 10.01
N ALA A 205 9.36 -7.35 10.65
CA ALA A 205 8.88 -6.42 11.67
C ALA A 205 7.83 -5.42 11.14
N CYS A 206 7.86 -5.09 9.85
CA CYS A 206 6.93 -4.16 9.24
C CYS A 206 5.49 -4.71 9.24
N THR A 207 5.22 -5.83 8.57
CA THR A 207 3.86 -6.38 8.47
C THR A 207 3.36 -6.91 9.81
N ALA A 208 4.22 -7.55 10.63
CA ALA A 208 3.87 -7.98 11.98
C ALA A 208 3.37 -6.80 12.83
N GLY A 209 4.06 -5.66 12.78
CA GLY A 209 3.65 -4.45 13.47
C GLY A 209 2.40 -3.80 12.88
N TYR A 210 2.43 -3.39 11.61
CA TYR A 210 1.36 -2.57 11.03
C TYR A 210 0.08 -3.35 10.76
N LYS A 211 0.17 -4.65 10.47
CA LYS A 211 -0.96 -5.47 10.00
C LYS A 211 -1.27 -6.66 10.92
N GLY A 212 -0.32 -7.06 11.77
CA GLY A 212 -0.41 -8.17 12.72
C GLY A 212 -0.62 -7.77 14.18
N ILE A 213 -0.92 -6.50 14.49
CA ILE A 213 -1.20 -6.03 15.87
C ILE A 213 -0.04 -6.36 16.84
N TYR A 214 1.20 -6.46 16.34
CA TYR A 214 2.37 -6.72 17.18
C TYR A 214 2.92 -5.40 17.72
N GLN A 215 2.74 -5.17 19.02
CA GLN A 215 3.17 -3.95 19.70
C GLN A 215 3.95 -4.30 20.96
N ASP A 216 5.05 -3.58 21.18
CA ASP A 216 5.88 -3.69 22.39
C ASP A 216 6.26 -5.14 22.75
N GLY A 217 6.49 -5.99 21.72
CA GLY A 217 6.87 -7.38 21.88
C GLY A 217 5.71 -8.39 22.02
N HIS A 218 4.46 -7.97 21.89
CA HIS A 218 3.28 -8.79 22.20
C HIS A 218 2.19 -8.67 21.12
N TYR A 219 1.45 -9.77 20.94
CA TYR A 219 0.20 -9.83 20.18
C TYR A 219 -1.02 -9.64 21.11
N PRO A 220 -2.23 -9.42 20.57
CA PRO A 220 -3.46 -9.52 21.35
C PRO A 220 -3.54 -10.83 22.14
N SER A 221 -4.02 -10.75 23.38
CA SER A 221 -4.02 -11.89 24.30
C SER A 221 -4.92 -13.04 23.82
N ALA A 222 -4.61 -14.27 24.24
CA ALA A 222 -5.47 -15.43 23.97
C ALA A 222 -6.92 -15.21 24.46
N ASP A 223 -7.10 -14.55 25.61
CA ASP A 223 -8.41 -14.18 26.17
C ASP A 223 -9.15 -13.11 25.34
N PHE A 224 -8.43 -12.27 24.59
CA PHE A 224 -9.01 -11.36 23.60
C PHE A 224 -9.52 -12.16 22.39
N LEU A 225 -8.69 -13.05 21.86
CA LEU A 225 -9.03 -13.86 20.69
C LEU A 225 -10.19 -14.84 20.96
N GLU A 226 -10.21 -15.48 22.13
CA GLU A 226 -11.32 -16.35 22.55
C GLU A 226 -12.66 -15.59 22.62
N ALA A 227 -12.62 -14.33 23.04
CA ALA A 227 -13.81 -13.48 23.12
C ALA A 227 -14.29 -12.98 21.75
N LEU A 228 -13.43 -12.97 20.73
CA LEU A 228 -13.85 -12.68 19.35
C LEU A 228 -14.66 -13.84 18.77
N ALA A 229 -14.17 -15.07 18.94
CA ALA A 229 -14.86 -16.29 18.56
C ALA A 229 -14.36 -17.47 19.41
N PRO A 230 -15.26 -18.26 20.03
CA PRO A 230 -14.86 -19.42 20.82
C PRO A 230 -13.98 -20.40 20.03
N GLY A 231 -12.80 -20.72 20.57
CA GLY A 231 -11.80 -21.57 19.93
C GLY A 231 -10.80 -20.85 19.04
N PHE A 232 -10.84 -19.51 18.96
CA PHE A 232 -9.86 -18.70 18.21
C PHE A 232 -8.63 -18.31 19.04
N ALA A 233 -8.60 -18.62 20.35
CA ALA A 233 -7.47 -18.36 21.24
C ALA A 233 -6.10 -18.87 20.71
N GLY A 234 -6.11 -19.98 19.97
CA GLY A 234 -4.91 -20.60 19.42
C GLY A 234 -4.35 -19.93 18.16
N PHE A 235 -5.02 -18.93 17.58
CA PHE A 235 -4.60 -18.34 16.31
C PHE A 235 -3.16 -17.83 16.31
N VAL A 236 -2.77 -17.09 17.35
CA VAL A 236 -1.39 -16.59 17.48
C VAL A 236 -0.37 -17.72 17.66
N PRO A 237 -0.42 -18.53 18.75
CA PRO A 237 0.61 -19.53 19.01
C PRO A 237 0.65 -20.67 17.98
N ASP A 238 -0.48 -21.01 17.37
CA ASP A 238 -0.56 -22.17 16.47
C ASP A 238 -0.29 -21.80 15.01
N LYS A 239 -0.65 -20.58 14.58
CA LYS A 239 -0.68 -20.20 13.15
C LYS A 239 0.20 -19.01 12.78
N LEU A 240 0.58 -18.16 13.72
CA LEU A 240 1.25 -16.88 13.43
C LEU A 240 2.62 -16.71 14.08
N ASP A 241 2.80 -17.16 15.33
CA ASP A 241 3.98 -16.80 16.11
C ASP A 241 5.23 -17.50 15.56
N HIS A 242 6.18 -16.68 15.11
CA HIS A 242 7.44 -17.07 14.47
C HIS A 242 8.49 -16.00 14.70
N PRO A 243 9.79 -16.32 14.54
CA PRO A 243 10.85 -15.32 14.69
C PRO A 243 10.62 -14.10 13.79
N ILE A 244 10.71 -12.91 14.38
CA ILE A 244 10.57 -11.64 13.67
C ILE A 244 11.96 -11.06 13.39
N GLY A 245 12.27 -10.88 12.11
CA GLY A 245 13.50 -10.28 11.62
C GLY A 245 13.39 -8.76 11.48
N PRO A 246 14.42 -7.99 11.88
CA PRO A 246 14.47 -6.56 11.62
C PRO A 246 14.70 -6.30 10.12
N LEU A 247 14.17 -5.17 9.63
CA LEU A 247 14.28 -4.79 8.23
C LEU A 247 15.74 -4.57 7.83
N GLY A 248 16.16 -5.22 6.74
CA GLY A 248 17.53 -5.16 6.22
C GLY A 248 18.46 -6.24 6.78
N ALA A 249 18.01 -7.05 7.75
CA ALA A 249 18.74 -8.24 8.16
C ALA A 249 18.69 -9.33 7.09
N ARG A 250 19.67 -10.24 7.16
CA ARG A 250 19.72 -11.44 6.33
C ARG A 250 18.74 -12.49 6.89
N ALA A 251 17.72 -12.82 6.10
CA ALA A 251 16.81 -13.93 6.40
C ALA A 251 17.47 -15.29 6.15
N GLY A 252 18.34 -15.39 5.14
CA GLY A 252 19.04 -16.63 4.82
C GLY A 252 19.92 -16.53 3.58
N GLY A 253 20.35 -17.67 3.06
CA GLY A 253 21.03 -17.77 1.77
C GLY A 253 20.09 -18.27 0.69
N LEU A 254 20.24 -17.78 -0.54
CA LEU A 254 19.44 -18.25 -1.68
C LEU A 254 19.60 -19.76 -1.86
N THR A 255 18.49 -20.51 -1.89
CA THR A 255 18.51 -21.97 -2.07
C THR A 255 18.92 -22.36 -3.49
N ALA A 256 19.30 -23.62 -3.70
CA ALA A 256 19.56 -24.17 -5.03
C ALA A 256 18.33 -24.10 -5.95
N GLU A 257 17.12 -24.28 -5.40
CA GLU A 257 15.87 -24.17 -6.16
C GLU A 257 15.60 -22.72 -6.60
N ALA A 258 15.74 -21.77 -5.69
CA ALA A 258 15.57 -20.36 -6.00
C ALA A 258 16.67 -19.82 -6.94
N ALA A 259 17.89 -20.34 -6.83
CA ALA A 259 18.97 -20.07 -7.78
C ALA A 259 18.61 -20.55 -9.19
N ALA A 260 17.99 -21.73 -9.32
CA ALA A 260 17.52 -22.26 -10.61
C ALA A 260 16.38 -21.41 -11.21
N TRP A 261 15.52 -20.81 -10.39
CA TRP A 261 14.49 -19.87 -10.87
C TRP A 261 15.08 -18.54 -11.33
N THR A 262 15.92 -17.94 -10.49
CA THR A 262 16.37 -16.55 -10.68
C THR A 262 17.59 -16.40 -11.58
N GLY A 263 18.33 -17.49 -11.81
CA GLY A 263 19.63 -17.46 -12.49
C GLY A 263 20.76 -16.86 -11.66
N LEU A 264 20.51 -16.60 -10.37
CA LEU A 264 21.49 -16.02 -9.44
C LEU A 264 22.31 -17.12 -8.73
N PRO A 265 23.48 -16.79 -8.16
CA PRO A 265 24.30 -17.77 -7.46
C PRO A 265 23.63 -18.27 -6.17
N GLU A 266 23.69 -19.58 -5.92
CA GLU A 266 23.29 -20.17 -4.65
C GLU A 266 24.07 -19.54 -3.48
N GLY A 267 23.40 -19.33 -2.34
CA GLY A 267 24.01 -18.87 -1.09
C GLY A 267 24.14 -17.36 -0.93
N ILE A 268 23.86 -16.55 -1.97
CA ILE A 268 23.82 -15.08 -1.86
C ILE A 268 22.81 -14.65 -0.78
N ALA A 269 22.98 -13.45 -0.22
CA ALA A 269 22.11 -13.01 0.87
C ALA A 269 20.67 -12.78 0.38
N VAL A 270 19.71 -13.30 1.14
CA VAL A 270 18.29 -12.96 1.01
C VAL A 270 17.93 -12.08 2.21
N ALA A 271 17.42 -10.87 1.96
CA ALA A 271 16.98 -9.99 3.03
C ALA A 271 15.60 -10.43 3.59
N VAL A 272 15.32 -10.06 4.84
CA VAL A 272 13.97 -10.13 5.42
C VAL A 272 13.01 -9.31 4.54
N GLY A 273 11.78 -9.83 4.35
CA GLY A 273 10.75 -9.22 3.53
C GLY A 273 10.33 -7.84 4.05
N ASN A 274 9.66 -7.06 3.21
CA ASN A 274 9.22 -5.72 3.58
C ASN A 274 7.98 -5.30 2.76
N VAL A 275 7.44 -4.13 3.06
CA VAL A 275 6.28 -3.55 2.37
C VAL A 275 6.74 -2.50 1.35
N ASP A 276 6.11 -2.51 0.18
CA ASP A 276 6.38 -1.62 -0.97
C ASP A 276 6.53 -0.12 -0.60
N ALA A 277 5.55 0.42 0.13
CA ALA A 277 5.55 1.81 0.57
C ALA A 277 6.71 2.11 1.54
N HIS A 278 7.06 1.16 2.40
CA HIS A 278 8.00 1.36 3.49
C HIS A 278 9.45 1.32 2.98
N VAL A 279 9.77 0.41 2.06
CA VAL A 279 11.09 0.35 1.42
C VAL A 279 11.38 1.56 0.53
N THR A 280 10.36 2.28 0.08
CA THR A 280 10.52 3.47 -0.76
C THR A 280 11.21 4.62 -0.01
N ALA A 281 11.09 4.70 1.32
CA ALA A 281 11.70 5.77 2.10
C ALA A 281 13.25 5.80 2.02
N PRO A 282 13.96 4.67 2.20
CA PRO A 282 15.39 4.56 1.89
C PRO A 282 15.77 4.97 0.45
N ALA A 283 15.00 4.56 -0.56
CA ALA A 283 15.26 4.93 -1.95
C ALA A 283 15.18 6.45 -2.18
N ALA A 284 14.29 7.12 -1.46
CA ALA A 284 14.11 8.57 -1.43
C ALA A 284 15.10 9.32 -0.52
N GLN A 285 16.07 8.63 0.12
CA GLN A 285 16.93 9.20 1.17
C GLN A 285 16.17 9.86 2.34
N ALA A 286 14.93 9.40 2.60
CA ALA A 286 14.04 9.92 3.62
C ALA A 286 14.02 8.98 4.83
N VAL A 287 15.19 8.79 5.43
CA VAL A 287 15.40 7.86 6.56
C VAL A 287 15.46 8.58 7.91
N GLY A 288 15.47 9.91 7.89
CA GLY A 288 15.51 10.80 9.05
C GLY A 288 14.13 11.08 9.67
N PRO A 289 14.08 11.57 10.91
CA PRO A 289 12.84 12.03 11.51
C PRO A 289 12.27 13.22 10.72
N GLY A 290 10.95 13.27 10.58
CA GLY A 290 10.24 14.40 9.96
C GLY A 290 10.31 14.48 8.43
N GLN A 291 10.90 13.49 7.77
CA GLN A 291 10.89 13.34 6.32
C GLN A 291 9.74 12.43 5.90
N MET A 292 8.59 13.01 5.59
CA MET A 292 7.41 12.25 5.18
C MET A 292 7.51 11.90 3.70
N VAL A 293 7.41 10.61 3.38
CA VAL A 293 7.36 10.13 2.00
C VAL A 293 5.93 9.83 1.63
N ALA A 294 5.44 10.45 0.57
CA ALA A 294 4.14 10.17 -0.03
C ALA A 294 4.32 9.36 -1.30
N ILE A 295 3.92 8.09 -1.27
CA ILE A 295 3.92 7.19 -2.41
C ILE A 295 2.59 7.38 -3.15
N MET A 296 2.60 8.28 -4.13
CA MET A 296 1.42 8.78 -4.82
C MET A 296 1.12 8.02 -6.12
N GLY A 297 0.00 7.30 -6.14
CA GLY A 297 -0.53 6.57 -7.30
C GLY A 297 -2.06 6.54 -7.28
N THR A 298 -2.65 5.37 -7.51
CA THR A 298 -4.09 5.08 -7.32
C THR A 298 -4.60 5.63 -5.98
N SER A 299 -3.90 5.31 -4.90
CA SER A 299 -4.04 5.86 -3.56
C SER A 299 -2.75 6.58 -3.15
N THR A 300 -2.66 7.09 -1.92
CA THR A 300 -1.38 7.58 -1.38
C THR A 300 -1.09 6.99 -0.01
N CYS A 301 0.08 6.37 0.12
CA CYS A 301 0.63 5.96 1.42
C CYS A 301 1.63 7.01 1.89
N HIS A 302 1.45 7.49 3.11
CA HIS A 302 2.36 8.42 3.78
C HIS A 302 3.13 7.64 4.83
N VAL A 303 4.45 7.58 4.68
CA VAL A 303 5.34 6.90 5.62
C VAL A 303 6.38 7.88 6.16
N MET A 304 6.69 7.79 7.45
CA MET A 304 7.64 8.69 8.08
C MET A 304 8.32 8.02 9.27
N SER A 305 9.64 8.19 9.40
CA SER A 305 10.35 7.79 10.62
C SER A 305 10.30 8.93 11.66
N SER A 306 10.39 8.57 12.95
CA SER A 306 10.44 9.52 14.06
C SER A 306 11.24 8.94 15.23
N ASP A 307 11.85 9.82 16.02
CA ASP A 307 12.54 9.46 17.27
C ASP A 307 11.59 9.52 18.50
N VAL A 308 10.35 9.98 18.31
CA VAL A 308 9.32 10.09 19.35
C VAL A 308 8.10 9.23 19.02
N LEU A 309 7.49 8.68 20.07
CA LEU A 309 6.22 7.96 20.01
C LEU A 309 5.09 8.85 20.56
N HIS A 310 4.22 9.26 19.66
CA HIS A 310 2.94 9.89 19.93
C HIS A 310 1.82 9.22 19.13
N GLU A 311 0.62 9.22 19.70
CA GLU A 311 -0.59 8.77 19.02
C GLU A 311 -1.08 9.88 18.09
N VAL A 312 -1.19 9.57 16.79
CA VAL A 312 -1.72 10.49 15.79
C VAL A 312 -3.13 10.03 15.40
N PRO A 313 -4.17 10.87 15.54
CA PRO A 313 -5.53 10.50 15.20
C PRO A 313 -5.65 9.97 13.76
N GLY A 314 -6.22 8.78 13.60
CA GLY A 314 -6.47 8.16 12.30
C GLY A 314 -5.22 7.79 11.49
N MET A 315 -4.04 7.68 12.13
CA MET A 315 -2.89 7.01 11.52
C MET A 315 -3.19 5.53 11.29
N CYS A 316 -2.66 4.95 10.23
CA CYS A 316 -2.76 3.51 9.98
C CYS A 316 -1.98 2.72 11.04
N GLY A 317 -0.85 3.24 11.50
CA GLY A 317 -0.06 2.56 12.51
C GLY A 317 1.20 3.32 12.92
N VAL A 318 1.71 3.00 14.10
CA VAL A 318 3.08 3.33 14.52
C VAL A 318 3.78 2.08 15.06
N VAL A 319 4.99 1.80 14.55
CA VAL A 319 5.71 0.53 14.81
C VAL A 319 7.20 0.82 15.02
N ASP A 320 7.77 0.28 16.10
CA ASP A 320 9.22 0.35 16.34
C ASP A 320 9.97 -0.51 15.31
N GLY A 321 10.89 0.11 14.58
CA GLY A 321 11.62 -0.55 13.50
C GLY A 321 10.77 -0.84 12.26
N GLY A 322 9.55 -0.30 12.17
CA GLY A 322 8.61 -0.60 11.08
C GLY A 322 8.98 -0.01 9.71
N ILE A 323 9.89 0.98 9.66
CA ILE A 323 10.46 1.52 8.42
C ILE A 323 11.98 1.46 8.48
N ILE A 324 12.57 2.07 9.53
CA ILE A 324 14.00 2.07 9.81
C ILE A 324 14.21 1.47 11.19
N ALA A 325 15.06 0.44 11.28
CA ALA A 325 15.41 -0.18 12.55
C ALA A 325 15.89 0.86 13.59
N GLY A 326 15.33 0.81 14.80
CA GLY A 326 15.65 1.74 15.89
C GLY A 326 14.92 3.08 15.85
N ARG A 327 13.90 3.24 14.99
CA ARG A 327 13.01 4.40 14.94
C ARG A 327 11.55 3.97 14.89
N TRP A 328 10.67 4.85 15.37
CA TRP A 328 9.23 4.69 15.17
C TRP A 328 8.90 4.98 13.72
N GLY A 329 8.38 3.98 13.02
CA GLY A 329 7.78 4.16 11.71
C GLY A 329 6.31 4.52 11.87
N TYR A 330 5.86 5.55 11.17
CA TYR A 330 4.48 5.96 11.09
C TYR A 330 3.93 5.72 9.68
N GLU A 331 2.70 5.22 9.60
CA GLU A 331 1.94 5.04 8.38
C GLU A 331 0.61 5.81 8.46
N ALA A 332 0.27 6.53 7.40
CA ALA A 332 -1.07 7.09 7.16
C ALA A 332 -1.45 6.91 5.69
N GLY A 333 -2.71 7.06 5.32
CA GLY A 333 -3.13 6.83 3.94
C GLY A 333 -4.32 7.66 3.46
N GLN A 334 -4.28 8.03 2.19
CA GLN A 334 -5.44 8.53 1.45
C GLN A 334 -5.98 7.44 0.54
N SER A 335 -7.27 7.12 0.71
CA SER A 335 -7.92 5.95 0.08
C SER A 335 -7.98 6.02 -1.44
N GLY A 336 -8.08 7.22 -2.01
CA GLY A 336 -8.08 7.43 -3.45
C GLY A 336 -7.48 8.80 -3.78
N VAL A 337 -6.58 8.82 -4.75
CA VAL A 337 -5.98 10.05 -5.30
C VAL A 337 -6.00 9.94 -6.82
N GLY A 338 -5.12 9.12 -7.40
CA GLY A 338 -5.12 8.81 -8.82
C GLY A 338 -6.45 8.20 -9.30
N ASP A 339 -7.07 7.34 -8.50
CA ASP A 339 -8.37 6.73 -8.83
C ASP A 339 -9.50 7.75 -8.92
N ILE A 340 -9.45 8.82 -8.13
CA ILE A 340 -10.43 9.91 -8.21
C ILE A 340 -10.29 10.62 -9.55
N PHE A 341 -9.05 10.87 -9.98
CA PHE A 341 -8.78 11.51 -11.26
C PHE A 341 -9.21 10.59 -12.41
N GLY A 342 -8.85 9.31 -12.34
CA GLY A 342 -9.22 8.29 -13.34
C GLY A 342 -10.74 8.18 -13.47
N TRP A 343 -11.44 7.98 -12.34
CA TRP A 343 -12.90 7.98 -12.27
C TRP A 343 -13.51 9.21 -12.96
N PHE A 344 -13.00 10.40 -12.66
CA PHE A 344 -13.54 11.62 -13.26
C PHE A 344 -13.36 11.61 -14.78
N THR A 345 -12.16 11.26 -15.27
CA THR A 345 -11.89 11.21 -16.71
C THR A 345 -12.69 10.17 -17.46
N GLU A 346 -12.98 9.03 -16.83
CA GLU A 346 -13.71 7.94 -17.46
C GLU A 346 -15.23 8.13 -17.42
N GLN A 347 -15.74 8.71 -16.33
CA GLN A 347 -17.18 8.68 -16.02
C GLN A 347 -17.87 10.03 -16.16
N ALA A 348 -17.14 11.14 -16.05
CA ALA A 348 -17.73 12.48 -15.93
C ALA A 348 -17.30 13.46 -17.03
N VAL A 349 -16.26 13.14 -17.80
CA VAL A 349 -15.73 14.03 -18.84
C VAL A 349 -16.48 13.81 -20.17
N PRO A 350 -17.04 14.88 -20.80
CA PRO A 350 -17.71 14.76 -22.09
C PRO A 350 -16.76 14.33 -23.21
N ALA A 351 -17.27 13.56 -24.18
CA ALA A 351 -16.49 13.05 -25.32
C ALA A 351 -15.73 14.13 -26.10
N ALA A 352 -16.28 15.35 -26.21
CA ALA A 352 -15.62 16.47 -26.88
C ALA A 352 -14.24 16.84 -26.27
N TYR A 353 -14.05 16.64 -24.97
CA TYR A 353 -12.75 16.87 -24.32
C TYR A 353 -11.74 15.77 -24.68
N ALA A 354 -12.20 14.51 -24.80
CA ALA A 354 -11.36 13.41 -25.25
C ALA A 354 -10.93 13.58 -26.72
N GLU A 355 -11.85 14.05 -27.57
CA GLU A 355 -11.53 14.41 -28.96
C GLU A 355 -10.53 15.56 -29.05
N ALA A 356 -10.69 16.60 -28.23
CA ALA A 356 -9.77 17.73 -28.16
C ALA A 356 -8.37 17.32 -27.64
N ALA A 357 -8.31 16.45 -26.63
CA ALA A 357 -7.08 15.89 -26.11
C ALA A 357 -6.34 15.08 -27.19
N ALA A 358 -7.05 14.17 -27.87
CA ALA A 358 -6.50 13.39 -28.97
C ALA A 358 -5.99 14.26 -30.13
N ALA A 359 -6.71 15.33 -30.48
CA ALA A 359 -6.29 16.29 -31.50
C ALA A 359 -5.02 17.06 -31.11
N ALA A 360 -4.78 17.24 -29.80
CA ALA A 360 -3.57 17.86 -29.26
C ALA A 360 -2.42 16.86 -29.02
N GLY A 361 -2.66 15.55 -29.21
CA GLY A 361 -1.69 14.51 -28.87
C GLY A 361 -1.50 14.33 -27.36
N GLU A 362 -2.49 14.75 -26.57
CA GLU A 362 -2.52 14.70 -25.10
C GLU A 362 -3.43 13.56 -24.65
N SER A 363 -3.16 12.98 -23.48
CA SER A 363 -4.15 12.23 -22.72
C SER A 363 -5.24 13.17 -22.16
N VAL A 364 -6.40 12.62 -21.79
CA VAL A 364 -7.47 13.41 -21.17
C VAL A 364 -7.00 14.08 -19.86
N HIS A 365 -6.14 13.41 -19.09
CA HIS A 365 -5.53 13.96 -17.89
C HIS A 365 -4.64 15.18 -18.17
N GLU A 366 -3.75 15.08 -19.17
CA GLU A 366 -2.88 16.20 -19.57
C GLU A 366 -3.70 17.37 -20.07
N HIS A 367 -4.74 17.10 -20.87
CA HIS A 367 -5.64 18.12 -21.38
C HIS A 367 -6.35 18.89 -20.27
N LEU A 368 -6.97 18.17 -19.32
CA LEU A 368 -7.64 18.79 -18.18
C LEU A 368 -6.66 19.51 -17.25
N THR A 369 -5.46 18.96 -17.05
CA THR A 369 -4.40 19.61 -16.27
C THR A 369 -3.99 20.94 -16.91
N ARG A 370 -3.80 20.96 -18.24
CA ARG A 370 -3.47 22.19 -18.98
C ARG A 370 -4.56 23.25 -18.89
N LEU A 371 -5.83 22.85 -18.95
CA LEU A 371 -6.96 23.77 -18.79
C LEU A 371 -7.09 24.26 -17.33
N ALA A 372 -6.96 23.36 -16.36
CA ALA A 372 -7.00 23.66 -14.94
C ALA A 372 -5.90 24.65 -14.54
N ALA A 373 -4.69 24.50 -15.08
CA ALA A 373 -3.54 25.37 -14.80
C ALA A 373 -3.75 26.84 -15.22
N GLN A 374 -4.71 27.14 -16.09
CA GLN A 374 -5.01 28.51 -16.53
C GLN A 374 -5.88 29.28 -15.52
N GLN A 375 -6.51 28.58 -14.59
CA GLN A 375 -7.41 29.18 -13.60
C GLN A 375 -6.60 29.82 -12.46
N GLU A 376 -7.12 30.92 -11.91
CA GLU A 376 -6.68 31.42 -10.61
C GLU A 376 -7.18 30.51 -9.48
N ILE A 377 -6.48 30.51 -8.34
CA ILE A 377 -6.87 29.73 -7.15
C ILE A 377 -8.25 30.20 -6.68
N GLY A 378 -9.21 29.26 -6.62
CA GLY A 378 -10.59 29.52 -6.23
C GLY A 378 -11.48 30.10 -7.33
N GLU A 379 -10.97 30.32 -8.56
CA GLU A 379 -11.77 30.88 -9.67
C GLU A 379 -13.00 30.02 -10.01
N HIS A 380 -12.85 28.68 -9.93
CA HIS A 380 -13.95 27.75 -10.17
C HIS A 380 -15.07 27.81 -9.12
N GLY A 381 -14.80 28.34 -7.92
CA GLY A 381 -15.79 28.46 -6.85
C GLY A 381 -16.29 27.12 -6.29
N LEU A 382 -15.48 26.06 -6.37
CA LEU A 382 -15.83 24.70 -5.93
C LEU A 382 -14.95 24.24 -4.76
N VAL A 383 -15.49 23.35 -3.94
CA VAL A 383 -14.74 22.56 -2.96
C VAL A 383 -15.21 21.11 -3.07
N ALA A 384 -14.28 20.15 -3.03
CA ALA A 384 -14.60 18.73 -3.07
C ALA A 384 -14.07 17.99 -1.84
N LEU A 385 -14.70 16.86 -1.49
CA LEU A 385 -14.18 15.89 -0.53
C LEU A 385 -13.64 14.67 -1.28
N ASP A 386 -12.40 14.29 -0.98
CA ASP A 386 -11.60 13.26 -1.66
C ASP A 386 -11.96 11.83 -1.24
N TRP A 387 -13.24 11.57 -0.94
CA TRP A 387 -13.68 10.32 -0.28
C TRP A 387 -14.41 9.35 -1.21
N HIS A 388 -14.10 9.35 -2.51
CA HIS A 388 -14.76 8.46 -3.49
C HIS A 388 -14.64 6.97 -3.10
N SER A 389 -13.53 6.61 -2.44
CA SER A 389 -13.25 5.28 -1.89
C SER A 389 -13.24 5.26 -0.35
N GLY A 390 -14.08 6.10 0.28
CA GLY A 390 -14.05 6.32 1.74
C GLY A 390 -12.87 7.16 2.20
N ASN A 391 -12.62 7.21 3.51
CA ASN A 391 -11.47 7.90 4.10
C ASN A 391 -10.71 6.97 5.06
N ARG A 392 -9.41 6.77 4.84
CA ARG A 392 -8.54 6.00 5.74
C ARG A 392 -7.99 6.91 6.83
N SER A 393 -7.09 7.83 6.49
CA SER A 393 -6.64 8.87 7.43
C SER A 393 -7.35 10.19 7.16
N VAL A 394 -7.86 10.92 8.16
CA VAL A 394 -7.82 10.67 9.63
C VAL A 394 -9.14 10.15 10.22
N LEU A 395 -10.17 9.93 9.39
CA LEU A 395 -11.52 9.59 9.86
C LEU A 395 -11.76 8.10 10.02
N VAL A 396 -10.97 7.27 9.33
CA VAL A 396 -11.04 5.81 9.34
C VAL A 396 -12.46 5.27 9.10
N ASP A 397 -13.10 5.76 8.04
CA ASP A 397 -14.48 5.44 7.69
C ASP A 397 -14.62 5.14 6.18
N HIS A 398 -14.77 3.85 5.88
CA HIS A 398 -14.99 3.34 4.53
C HIS A 398 -16.40 3.65 4.00
N GLU A 399 -17.35 4.07 4.84
CA GLU A 399 -18.73 4.39 4.45
C GLU A 399 -18.91 5.85 3.99
N LEU A 400 -17.85 6.66 4.04
CA LEU A 400 -17.82 8.00 3.45
C LEU A 400 -17.80 7.93 1.91
N SER A 401 -18.18 9.05 1.27
CA SER A 401 -18.32 9.16 -0.19
C SER A 401 -17.88 10.55 -0.68
N GLY A 402 -17.48 10.65 -1.95
CA GLY A 402 -17.10 11.93 -2.56
C GLY A 402 -18.22 12.97 -2.56
N LEU A 403 -17.84 14.25 -2.53
CA LEU A 403 -18.72 15.42 -2.62
C LEU A 403 -18.07 16.47 -3.51
N VAL A 404 -18.87 17.16 -4.32
CA VAL A 404 -18.46 18.41 -4.99
C VAL A 404 -19.52 19.46 -4.66
N MET A 405 -19.10 20.53 -4.00
CA MET A 405 -19.94 21.67 -3.62
C MET A 405 -19.60 22.89 -4.47
N GLY A 406 -20.61 23.72 -4.75
CA GLY A 406 -20.45 24.98 -5.51
C GLY A 406 -20.89 24.92 -6.97
N LEU A 407 -21.42 23.78 -7.45
CA LEU A 407 -21.83 23.61 -8.84
C LEU A 407 -22.88 24.64 -9.28
N THR A 408 -22.64 25.26 -10.44
CA THR A 408 -23.56 26.15 -11.16
C THR A 408 -23.79 25.66 -12.60
N LEU A 409 -24.74 26.26 -13.31
CA LEU A 409 -24.97 25.99 -14.74
C LEU A 409 -23.78 26.35 -15.64
N ALA A 410 -22.81 27.12 -15.13
CA ALA A 410 -21.62 27.52 -15.87
C ALA A 410 -20.41 26.60 -15.62
N THR A 411 -20.52 25.64 -14.70
CA THR A 411 -19.40 24.77 -14.32
C THR A 411 -18.93 23.92 -15.49
N ARG A 412 -17.61 23.88 -15.72
CA ARG A 412 -16.97 23.10 -16.78
C ARG A 412 -16.20 21.90 -16.20
N PRO A 413 -15.89 20.88 -17.00
CA PRO A 413 -15.08 19.74 -16.58
C PRO A 413 -13.73 20.11 -15.93
N GLU A 414 -13.01 21.09 -16.46
CA GLU A 414 -11.72 21.53 -15.89
C GLU A 414 -11.86 22.20 -14.51
N ASP A 415 -13.01 22.80 -14.21
CA ASP A 415 -13.31 23.43 -12.92
C ASP A 415 -13.44 22.32 -11.84
N VAL A 416 -14.20 21.26 -12.15
CA VAL A 416 -14.35 20.10 -11.26
C VAL A 416 -13.04 19.33 -11.13
N TYR A 417 -12.31 19.14 -12.23
CA TYR A 417 -11.02 18.45 -12.20
C TYR A 417 -10.04 19.16 -11.26
N ARG A 418 -9.93 20.50 -11.35
CA ARG A 418 -9.07 21.28 -10.46
C ARG A 418 -9.48 21.13 -9.00
N ALA A 419 -10.79 21.23 -8.70
CA ALA A 419 -11.29 21.05 -7.34
C ALA A 419 -10.98 19.65 -6.77
N LEU A 420 -10.95 18.61 -7.61
CA LEU A 420 -10.53 17.26 -7.20
C LEU A 420 -9.03 17.17 -6.93
N LEU A 421 -8.17 17.81 -7.74
CA LEU A 421 -6.73 17.90 -7.44
C LEU A 421 -6.50 18.57 -6.07
N GLU A 422 -7.14 19.71 -5.86
CA GLU A 422 -7.06 20.50 -4.62
C GLU A 422 -7.60 19.73 -3.42
N ALA A 423 -8.72 19.00 -3.56
CA ALA A 423 -9.27 18.16 -2.50
C ALA A 423 -8.28 17.11 -2.00
N THR A 424 -7.51 16.49 -2.89
CA THR A 424 -6.50 15.51 -2.46
C THR A 424 -5.35 16.18 -1.70
N ALA A 425 -4.94 17.40 -2.08
CA ALA A 425 -3.95 18.17 -1.34
C ALA A 425 -4.47 18.61 0.03
N PHE A 426 -5.75 18.98 0.14
CA PHE A 426 -6.39 19.29 1.42
C PHE A 426 -6.44 18.06 2.33
N GLY A 427 -6.78 16.88 1.79
CA GLY A 427 -6.71 15.62 2.54
C GLY A 427 -5.29 15.34 3.07
N THR A 428 -4.25 15.56 2.27
CA THR A 428 -2.85 15.46 2.71
C THR A 428 -2.54 16.49 3.80
N ARG A 429 -3.02 17.73 3.67
CA ARG A 429 -2.81 18.76 4.70
C ARG A 429 -3.43 18.37 6.04
N VAL A 430 -4.63 17.78 6.06
CA VAL A 430 -5.24 17.25 7.29
C VAL A 430 -4.34 16.21 7.95
N ILE A 431 -3.72 15.33 7.16
CA ILE A 431 -2.77 14.34 7.68
C ILE A 431 -1.55 15.05 8.28
N VAL A 432 -0.88 15.92 7.51
CA VAL A 432 0.32 16.64 7.94
C VAL A 432 0.09 17.47 9.20
N GLU A 433 -1.01 18.22 9.27
CA GLU A 433 -1.39 18.99 10.47
C GLU A 433 -1.69 18.05 11.64
N GLY A 434 -2.37 16.92 11.43
CA GLY A 434 -2.62 15.93 12.47
C GLY A 434 -1.33 15.37 13.10
N PHE A 435 -0.30 15.09 12.31
CA PHE A 435 1.02 14.70 12.81
C PHE A 435 1.66 15.82 13.65
N ARG A 436 1.71 17.04 13.12
CA ARG A 436 2.33 18.20 13.78
C ARG A 436 1.65 18.54 15.10
N ASP A 437 0.32 18.56 15.12
CA ASP A 437 -0.48 18.86 16.31
C ASP A 437 -0.32 17.80 17.40
N SER A 438 0.00 16.56 17.01
CA SER A 438 0.30 15.45 17.91
C SER A 438 1.75 15.45 18.42
N GLY A 439 2.56 16.44 18.03
CA GLY A 439 3.97 16.55 18.43
C GLY A 439 4.95 15.74 17.58
N VAL A 440 4.51 15.20 16.44
CA VAL A 440 5.37 14.51 15.48
C VAL A 440 5.69 15.47 14.33
N GLY A 441 6.92 16.00 14.31
CA GLY A 441 7.33 16.98 13.31
C GLY A 441 7.28 16.45 11.88
N VAL A 442 6.76 17.26 10.96
CA VAL A 442 6.84 17.04 9.50
C VAL A 442 7.56 18.24 8.90
N GLU A 443 8.78 18.04 8.42
CA GLU A 443 9.72 19.09 7.98
C GLU A 443 9.99 19.04 6.48
N GLU A 444 10.01 17.85 5.89
CA GLU A 444 10.22 17.63 4.45
C GLU A 444 9.12 16.70 3.92
N PHE A 445 8.61 16.99 2.73
CA PHE A 445 7.67 16.13 2.02
C PHE A 445 8.33 15.59 0.76
N VAL A 446 8.49 14.27 0.65
CA VAL A 446 9.13 13.62 -0.50
C VAL A 446 8.10 12.83 -1.27
N VAL A 447 7.91 13.15 -2.55
CA VAL A 447 6.97 12.47 -3.42
C VAL A 447 7.66 11.34 -4.18
N ALA A 448 7.04 10.17 -4.13
CA ALA A 448 7.34 9.03 -4.99
C ALA A 448 6.08 8.61 -5.77
N GLY A 449 6.28 7.84 -6.85
CA GLY A 449 5.17 7.31 -7.66
C GLY A 449 4.82 8.17 -8.88
N GLY A 450 3.91 7.64 -9.70
CA GLY A 450 3.63 8.16 -11.05
C GLY A 450 2.99 9.55 -11.07
N LEU A 451 2.31 9.96 -10.00
CA LEU A 451 1.65 11.27 -9.93
C LEU A 451 2.64 12.44 -9.86
N ALA A 452 3.92 12.20 -9.56
CA ALA A 452 4.97 13.22 -9.59
C ALA A 452 5.16 13.88 -10.98
N LYS A 453 4.63 13.27 -12.05
CA LYS A 453 4.65 13.83 -13.41
C LYS A 453 3.66 14.98 -13.61
N ASN A 454 2.65 15.12 -12.74
CA ASN A 454 1.69 16.21 -12.82
C ASN A 454 2.20 17.42 -12.03
N GLU A 455 2.92 18.32 -12.71
CA GLU A 455 3.53 19.50 -12.07
C GLU A 455 2.51 20.44 -11.41
N LEU A 456 1.30 20.56 -11.97
CA LEU A 456 0.23 21.35 -11.34
C LEU A 456 -0.16 20.74 -10.00
N LEU A 457 -0.41 19.44 -9.95
CA LEU A 457 -0.75 18.73 -8.71
C LEU A 457 0.37 18.89 -7.67
N MET A 458 1.63 18.74 -8.06
CA MET A 458 2.76 18.89 -7.15
C MET A 458 2.86 20.31 -6.59
N GLN A 459 2.69 21.34 -7.43
CA GLN A 459 2.69 22.71 -6.93
C GLN A 459 1.50 22.99 -6.00
N ILE A 460 0.31 22.46 -6.30
CA ILE A 460 -0.86 22.55 -5.40
C ILE A 460 -0.53 21.93 -4.05
N TYR A 461 0.09 20.74 -4.01
CA TYR A 461 0.47 20.08 -2.75
C TYR A 461 1.46 20.95 -1.97
N ALA A 462 2.48 21.51 -2.61
CA ALA A 462 3.44 22.40 -1.96
C ALA A 462 2.74 23.62 -1.35
N ASP A 463 1.94 24.34 -2.14
CA ASP A 463 1.24 25.55 -1.70
C ASP A 463 0.23 25.24 -0.57
N VAL A 464 -0.55 24.16 -0.70
CA VAL A 464 -1.57 23.77 0.29
C VAL A 464 -0.95 23.33 1.61
N THR A 465 0.08 22.47 1.58
CA THR A 465 0.73 21.93 2.79
C THR A 465 1.74 22.90 3.41
N ARG A 466 2.11 23.97 2.70
CA ARG A 466 3.18 24.92 3.05
C ARG A 466 4.50 24.19 3.35
N LEU A 467 4.78 23.14 2.58
CA LEU A 467 5.99 22.33 2.67
C LEU A 467 6.74 22.34 1.34
N PRO A 468 8.08 22.38 1.34
CA PRO A 468 8.83 22.08 0.14
C PRO A 468 8.64 20.60 -0.24
N LEU A 469 8.46 20.36 -1.54
CA LEU A 469 8.29 19.04 -2.11
C LEU A 469 9.56 18.60 -2.82
N SER A 470 10.19 17.59 -2.25
CA SER A 470 11.26 16.81 -2.88
C SER A 470 10.65 15.70 -3.74
N VAL A 471 11.36 15.24 -4.77
CA VAL A 471 10.92 14.15 -5.65
C VAL A 471 11.98 13.06 -5.67
N ILE A 472 11.58 11.80 -5.48
CA ILE A 472 12.47 10.65 -5.58
C ILE A 472 13.18 10.63 -6.95
N GLY A 473 14.43 10.19 -6.97
CA GLY A 473 15.24 10.13 -8.19
C GLY A 473 14.99 8.87 -9.05
N SER A 474 14.30 7.88 -8.49
CA SER A 474 14.03 6.59 -9.12
C SER A 474 12.58 6.49 -9.59
N GLU A 475 12.36 5.97 -10.80
CA GLU A 475 11.02 5.56 -11.25
C GLU A 475 10.60 4.20 -10.65
N GLN A 476 11.52 3.54 -9.95
CA GLN A 476 11.41 2.19 -9.37
C GLN A 476 11.55 2.22 -7.85
N GLY A 477 10.93 3.21 -7.20
CA GLY A 477 11.10 3.51 -5.77
C GLY A 477 11.08 2.27 -4.85
N PRO A 478 10.04 1.42 -4.89
CA PRO A 478 9.97 0.21 -4.08
C PRO A 478 11.11 -0.78 -4.38
N ALA A 479 11.30 -1.16 -5.65
CA ALA A 479 12.35 -2.10 -6.05
C ALA A 479 13.78 -1.60 -5.71
N LEU A 480 14.06 -0.30 -5.85
CA LEU A 480 15.33 0.30 -5.39
C LEU A 480 15.46 0.23 -3.86
N GLY A 481 14.35 0.45 -3.15
CA GLY A 481 14.24 0.26 -1.71
C GLY A 481 14.61 -1.16 -1.29
N SER A 482 14.05 -2.17 -1.97
CA SER A 482 14.42 -3.57 -1.77
C SER A 482 15.90 -3.81 -2.06
N ALA A 483 16.44 -3.33 -3.18
CA ALA A 483 17.86 -3.46 -3.50
C ALA A 483 18.77 -2.85 -2.41
N ILE A 484 18.37 -1.73 -1.80
CA ILE A 484 19.08 -1.14 -0.65
C ILE A 484 19.11 -2.12 0.54
N HIS A 485 17.99 -2.78 0.86
CA HIS A 485 17.93 -3.79 1.92
C HIS A 485 18.76 -5.03 1.59
N ALA A 486 18.78 -5.46 0.32
CA ALA A 486 19.63 -6.55 -0.16
C ALA A 486 21.13 -6.26 0.07
N ALA A 487 21.57 -5.02 -0.18
CA ALA A 487 22.95 -4.61 0.03
C ALA A 487 23.36 -4.64 1.50
N VAL A 488 22.44 -4.28 2.41
CA VAL A 488 22.65 -4.39 3.87
C VAL A 488 22.71 -5.85 4.30
N ALA A 489 21.75 -6.67 3.86
CA ALA A 489 21.74 -8.10 4.16
C ALA A 489 22.99 -8.84 3.65
N ALA A 490 23.56 -8.40 2.53
CA ALA A 490 24.82 -8.90 1.98
C ALA A 490 26.08 -8.37 2.70
N GLY A 491 25.94 -7.43 3.64
CA GLY A 491 27.05 -6.84 4.40
C GLY A 491 27.85 -5.78 3.64
N ALA A 492 27.35 -5.26 2.51
CA ALA A 492 28.01 -4.19 1.77
C ALA A 492 27.91 -2.83 2.49
N TYR A 493 26.86 -2.66 3.30
CA TYR A 493 26.66 -1.52 4.18
C TYR A 493 26.27 -2.01 5.58
N ALA A 494 26.60 -1.22 6.61
CA ALA A 494 26.32 -1.60 7.98
C ALA A 494 24.82 -1.51 8.34
N ASP A 495 24.09 -0.58 7.71
CA ASP A 495 22.67 -0.34 7.96
C ASP A 495 21.98 0.30 6.74
N VAL A 496 20.64 0.33 6.78
CA VAL A 496 19.79 0.90 5.73
C VAL A 496 20.05 2.39 5.51
N PRO A 497 20.17 3.25 6.56
CA PRO A 497 20.52 4.67 6.36
C PRO A 497 21.83 4.91 5.58
N LEU A 498 22.89 4.15 5.86
CA LEU A 498 24.17 4.25 5.15
C LEU A 498 24.05 3.78 3.70
N ALA A 499 23.35 2.68 3.45
CA ALA A 499 23.07 2.21 2.10
C ALA A 499 22.23 3.22 1.30
N ALA A 500 21.17 3.77 1.90
CA ALA A 500 20.29 4.79 1.33
C ALA A 500 21.06 6.04 0.90
N LYS A 501 22.05 6.49 1.70
CA LYS A 501 22.89 7.65 1.35
C LYS A 501 23.68 7.42 0.06
N SER A 502 24.16 6.21 -0.17
CA SER A 502 24.97 5.87 -1.36
C SER A 502 24.11 5.51 -2.57
N MET A 503 23.03 4.76 -2.35
CA MET A 503 22.23 4.15 -3.41
C MET A 503 20.94 4.90 -3.71
N GLY A 504 20.32 5.54 -2.71
CA GLY A 504 19.12 6.35 -2.90
C GLY A 504 19.42 7.66 -3.64
N ARG A 505 18.38 8.25 -4.23
CA ARG A 505 18.45 9.52 -4.96
C ARG A 505 17.20 10.34 -4.70
N VAL A 506 17.39 11.64 -4.52
CA VAL A 506 16.29 12.60 -4.33
C VAL A 506 16.67 13.93 -4.96
N ARG A 507 15.73 14.54 -5.67
CA ARG A 507 15.79 15.94 -6.10
C ARG A 507 15.08 16.75 -5.02
N ARG A 508 15.83 17.54 -4.26
CA ARG A 508 15.28 18.31 -3.14
C ARG A 508 14.63 19.60 -3.63
N ASP A 509 13.56 20.01 -2.94
CA ASP A 509 12.90 21.30 -3.12
C ASP A 509 12.52 21.59 -4.59
N VAL A 510 12.01 20.57 -5.29
CA VAL A 510 11.61 20.70 -6.71
C VAL A 510 10.43 21.65 -6.84
N PHE A 511 9.48 21.57 -5.90
CA PHE A 511 8.36 22.50 -5.78
C PHE A 511 8.45 23.17 -4.41
N VAL A 512 8.47 24.49 -4.41
CA VAL A 512 8.56 25.30 -3.19
C VAL A 512 7.24 26.05 -3.03
N PRO A 513 6.66 26.10 -1.82
CA PRO A 513 5.40 26.80 -1.58
C PRO A 513 5.54 28.29 -1.88
N ASP A 514 4.53 28.84 -2.53
CA ASP A 514 4.31 30.28 -2.62
C ASP A 514 3.35 30.72 -1.52
N GLU A 515 3.81 31.61 -0.63
CA GLU A 515 3.02 32.05 0.53
C GLU A 515 1.75 32.82 0.15
N GLU A 516 1.74 33.54 -0.97
CA GLU A 516 0.53 34.23 -1.45
C GLU A 516 -0.50 33.20 -1.93
N ARG A 517 -0.07 32.18 -2.67
CA ARG A 517 -0.93 31.07 -3.11
C ARG A 517 -1.43 30.25 -1.93
N ALA A 518 -0.56 29.93 -0.99
CA ALA A 518 -0.91 29.22 0.25
C ALA A 518 -1.99 29.97 1.03
N GLY A 519 -1.86 31.30 1.15
CA GLY A 519 -2.88 32.15 1.79
C GLY A 519 -4.24 32.13 1.08
N ARG A 520 -4.27 31.99 -0.24
CA ARG A 520 -5.53 31.79 -1.00
C ARG A 520 -6.11 30.39 -0.77
N TYR A 521 -5.26 29.37 -0.72
CA TYR A 521 -5.67 28.00 -0.40
C TYR A 521 -6.22 27.86 1.02
N ASP A 522 -5.76 28.64 2.00
CA ASP A 522 -6.31 28.60 3.37
C ASP A 522 -7.82 28.88 3.41
N ALA A 523 -8.34 29.75 2.54
CA ALA A 523 -9.77 30.03 2.46
C ALA A 523 -10.56 28.81 1.96
N LEU A 524 -10.06 28.12 0.93
CA LEU A 524 -10.68 26.90 0.41
C LEU A 524 -10.54 25.73 1.40
N PHE A 525 -9.39 25.64 2.09
CA PHE A 525 -9.13 24.62 3.08
C PHE A 525 -10.06 24.77 4.31
N ALA A 526 -10.38 25.99 4.72
CA ALA A 526 -11.35 26.22 5.80
C ALA A 526 -12.74 25.66 5.43
N GLU A 527 -13.19 25.86 4.19
CA GLU A 527 -14.44 25.27 3.69
C GLU A 527 -14.33 23.74 3.56
N TYR A 528 -13.19 23.21 3.09
CA TYR A 528 -12.91 21.78 3.09
C TYR A 528 -13.04 21.18 4.50
N LEU A 529 -12.43 21.80 5.53
CA LEU A 529 -12.51 21.35 6.92
C LEU A 529 -13.94 21.41 7.47
N ALA A 530 -14.69 22.47 7.15
CA ALA A 530 -16.09 22.58 7.55
C ALA A 530 -16.94 21.42 6.99
N LEU A 531 -16.76 21.09 5.71
CA LEU A 531 -17.44 19.97 5.06
C LEU A 531 -16.92 18.61 5.56
N HIS A 532 -15.60 18.50 5.77
CA HIS A 532 -14.94 17.33 6.32
C HIS A 532 -15.54 16.96 7.68
N ASP A 533 -15.64 17.90 8.62
CA ASP A 533 -16.17 17.60 9.94
C ASP A 533 -17.68 17.40 9.93
N GLU A 534 -18.40 18.16 9.10
CA GLU A 534 -19.85 18.02 8.99
C GLU A 534 -20.24 16.63 8.48
N PHE A 535 -19.69 16.18 7.36
CA PHE A 535 -20.04 14.89 6.77
C PHE A 535 -19.27 13.70 7.36
N GLY A 536 -18.03 13.93 7.80
CA GLY A 536 -17.18 12.90 8.39
C GLY A 536 -17.60 12.55 9.82
N ARG A 537 -17.92 13.55 10.64
CA ARG A 537 -18.07 13.37 12.10
C ARG A 537 -19.49 13.59 12.64
N ARG A 538 -20.29 14.45 12.01
CA ARG A 538 -21.60 14.87 12.58
C ARG A 538 -22.79 14.26 11.84
N THR A 539 -22.81 14.35 10.52
CA THR A 539 -23.95 14.02 9.69
C THR A 539 -23.82 12.61 9.09
N PRO A 540 -24.72 11.66 9.40
CA PRO A 540 -24.63 10.29 8.87
C PRO A 540 -25.13 10.13 7.44
N ALA A 541 -25.29 11.22 6.67
CA ALA A 541 -25.97 11.20 5.38
C ALA A 541 -25.30 10.25 4.38
N MET A 542 -23.96 10.28 4.26
CA MET A 542 -23.20 9.39 3.38
C MET A 542 -23.41 7.91 3.73
N ARG A 543 -23.29 7.56 5.02
CA ARG A 543 -23.54 6.20 5.54
C ARG A 543 -24.97 5.73 5.26
N ARG A 544 -25.97 6.60 5.46
CA ARG A 544 -27.38 6.30 5.13
C ARG A 544 -27.58 6.10 3.63
N LEU A 545 -26.92 6.88 2.77
CA LEU A 545 -27.00 6.69 1.32
C LEU A 545 -26.42 5.34 0.90
N LYS A 546 -25.29 4.92 1.47
CA LYS A 546 -24.75 3.57 1.24
C LYS A 546 -25.71 2.47 1.70
N ALA A 547 -26.31 2.62 2.89
CA ALA A 547 -27.31 1.68 3.38
C ALA A 547 -28.56 1.60 2.47
N ILE A 548 -29.06 2.74 1.99
CA ILE A 548 -30.18 2.80 1.03
C ILE A 548 -29.82 2.08 -0.27
N ARG A 549 -28.60 2.29 -0.78
CA ARG A 549 -28.08 1.61 -1.97
C ARG A 549 -28.04 0.10 -1.76
N ARG A 550 -27.44 -0.38 -0.66
CA ARG A 550 -27.38 -1.83 -0.32
C ARG A 550 -28.76 -2.46 -0.32
N ALA A 551 -29.71 -1.87 0.41
CA ALA A 551 -31.08 -2.36 0.46
C ALA A 551 -31.77 -2.36 -0.92
N ALA A 552 -31.48 -1.38 -1.80
CA ALA A 552 -32.01 -1.36 -3.16
C ALA A 552 -31.43 -2.47 -4.04
N VAL A 553 -30.13 -2.74 -3.93
CA VAL A 553 -29.46 -3.82 -4.65
C VAL A 553 -29.99 -5.18 -4.20
N GLU A 554 -30.09 -5.42 -2.90
CA GLU A 554 -30.66 -6.65 -2.33
C GLU A 554 -32.07 -6.93 -2.86
N ARG A 555 -32.94 -5.91 -2.88
CA ARG A 555 -34.31 -6.04 -3.44
C ARG A 555 -34.28 -6.41 -4.93
N ARG A 556 -33.39 -5.79 -5.72
CA ARG A 556 -33.25 -6.11 -7.16
C ARG A 556 -32.79 -7.55 -7.37
N LEU A 557 -31.78 -7.99 -6.62
CA LEU A 557 -31.24 -9.35 -6.72
C LEU A 557 -32.27 -10.40 -6.29
N ALA A 558 -33.00 -10.14 -5.19
CA ALA A 558 -34.09 -11.01 -4.74
C ALA A 558 -35.21 -11.13 -5.80
N ALA A 559 -35.54 -10.02 -6.50
CA ALA A 559 -36.53 -10.05 -7.58
C ALA A 559 -36.03 -10.84 -8.81
N GLN A 560 -34.74 -10.74 -9.15
CA GLN A 560 -34.14 -11.48 -10.26
C GLN A 560 -34.09 -12.98 -9.97
N GLY A 561 -33.65 -13.38 -8.77
CA GLY A 561 -33.65 -14.78 -8.35
C GLY A 561 -35.04 -15.40 -8.24
N ALA A 562 -36.06 -14.62 -7.88
CA ALA A 562 -37.45 -15.07 -7.90
C ALA A 562 -38.02 -15.26 -9.33
N THR A 563 -37.50 -14.51 -10.30
CA THR A 563 -37.91 -14.60 -11.72
C THR A 563 -37.30 -15.84 -12.38
N GLU A 564 -36.02 -16.11 -12.12
CA GLU A 564 -35.33 -17.32 -12.61
C GLU A 564 -35.91 -18.62 -12.02
N ALA A 565 -36.34 -18.60 -10.75
CA ALA A 565 -37.05 -19.73 -10.14
C ALA A 565 -38.49 -19.92 -10.66
N GLY A 566 -39.06 -18.89 -11.28
CA GLY A 566 -40.41 -18.90 -11.87
C GLY A 566 -40.46 -19.41 -13.31
N GLU A 567 -39.38 -19.25 -14.09
CA GLU A 567 -39.28 -19.72 -15.49
C GLU A 567 -38.82 -21.19 -15.61
N GLY A 568 -38.39 -21.81 -14.51
CA GLY A 568 -38.03 -23.23 -14.43
C GLY A 568 -39.16 -24.19 -14.01
N ARG A 569 -40.43 -23.76 -14.04
CA ARG A 569 -41.60 -24.60 -13.70
C ARG A 569 -42.48 -24.91 -14.89
#